data_AF-A0AA43DWJ5-F1
#
_entry.id   AF-A0AA43DWJ5-F1
#
_cell.length_a   1.000
_cell.length_b   1.000
_cell.length_c   1.000
_cell.angle_alpha   90.00
_cell.angle_beta   90.00
_cell.angle_gamma   90.00
#
_symmetry.space_group_name_H-M   'P 1'
#
loop_
_entity.id
_entity.type
_entity.pdbx_description
1 polymer ?
#
loop_
_entity_poly.entity_id
_entity_poly.type
_entity_poly.pdbx_seq_one_letter_code
_entity_poly.pdbx_strand_id
1 'polypeptide(L)'
;MRKYTPVVLAAAFLSVVWGVYYYAFGGELSSEQGVWGTFGDYTGGILNPLLNFITIYLLIKSFSSQEKALEQAIGQAEQAKSDLAEARYNERLRAFEGSLFNFSEMALAEYRSLKLKVGPGKEEFVEAGESVEFVSRSITQKERSFEEACELINELDDRAHGSLYSVVKAFCALFKIVKDLCPEEEHSRYVDMVTIMLPVKVHHLLGMAEAYSEWAILSYPRELGFFEKESIKNMVIQFRSVLN
;
A
#
# COMPACT_ATOMS: atom_id res chain seq x y z
N MET A 1 -41.29 -6.42 18.74
CA MET A 1 -42.60 -6.08 19.36
C MET A 1 -42.40 -5.19 20.57
N ARG A 2 -43.34 -4.27 20.86
CA ARG A 2 -43.41 -3.34 22.03
C ARG A 2 -42.72 -1.95 21.95
N LYS A 3 -42.94 -1.17 20.87
CA LYS A 3 -42.67 0.29 20.91
C LYS A 3 -43.73 1.06 21.71
N TYR A 4 -44.97 0.57 21.76
CA TYR A 4 -46.12 1.30 22.35
C TYR A 4 -46.62 0.76 23.69
N THR A 5 -46.01 -0.29 24.23
CA THR A 5 -46.48 -0.95 25.46
C THR A 5 -46.65 -0.05 26.67
N PRO A 6 -45.72 0.86 27.02
CA PRO A 6 -45.95 1.74 28.18
C PRO A 6 -47.11 2.72 27.95
N VAL A 7 -47.27 3.23 26.73
CA VAL A 7 -48.38 4.13 26.37
C VAL A 7 -49.72 3.39 26.41
N VAL A 8 -49.78 2.17 25.90
CA VAL A 8 -50.97 1.32 25.93
C VAL A 8 -51.34 0.91 27.36
N LEU A 9 -50.36 0.57 28.19
CA LEU A 9 -50.59 0.26 29.60
C LEU A 9 -51.07 1.46 30.39
N ALA A 10 -50.53 2.65 30.11
CA ALA A 10 -50.98 3.90 30.71
C ALA A 10 -52.41 4.25 30.31
N ALA A 11 -52.75 4.13 29.03
CA ALA A 11 -54.10 4.33 28.54
C ALA A 11 -55.10 3.33 29.16
N ALA A 12 -54.71 2.05 29.27
CA ALA A 12 -55.54 1.03 29.91
C ALA A 12 -55.75 1.32 31.41
N PHE A 13 -54.69 1.73 32.12
CA PHE A 13 -54.77 2.12 33.52
C PHE A 13 -55.71 3.31 33.72
N LEU A 14 -55.60 4.35 32.88
CA LEU A 14 -56.50 5.51 32.94
C LEU A 14 -57.96 5.14 32.67
N SER A 15 -58.21 4.29 31.66
CA SER A 15 -59.56 3.79 31.39
C SER A 15 -60.16 3.02 32.57
N VAL A 16 -59.35 2.25 33.30
CA VAL A 16 -59.79 1.55 34.52
C VAL A 16 -60.07 2.54 35.64
N VAL A 17 -59.19 3.52 35.89
CA VAL A 17 -59.38 4.56 36.92
C VAL A 17 -60.66 5.35 36.64
N TRP A 18 -60.85 5.83 35.41
CA TRP A 18 -62.06 6.55 35.02
C TRP A 18 -63.32 5.68 35.05
N GLY A 19 -63.22 4.40 34.64
CA GLY A 19 -64.34 3.46 34.71
C GLY A 19 -64.78 3.16 36.15
N VAL A 20 -63.82 2.98 37.06
CA VAL A 20 -64.09 2.81 38.50
C VAL A 20 -64.67 4.08 39.11
N TYR A 21 -64.15 5.26 38.76
CA TYR A 21 -64.68 6.54 39.20
C TYR A 21 -66.14 6.72 38.76
N TYR A 22 -66.44 6.49 37.47
CA TYR A 22 -67.79 6.58 36.93
C TYR A 22 -68.76 5.59 37.59
N TYR A 23 -68.30 4.35 37.84
CA TYR A 23 -69.09 3.32 38.52
C TYR A 23 -69.37 3.68 39.99
N ALA A 24 -68.40 4.26 40.70
CA ALA A 24 -68.52 4.58 42.12
C ALA A 24 -69.33 5.86 42.38
N PHE A 25 -69.29 6.85 41.48
CA PHE A 25 -69.89 8.18 41.71
C PHE A 25 -71.12 8.50 40.84
N GLY A 26 -71.50 7.66 39.87
CA GLY A 26 -72.80 7.73 39.18
C GLY A 26 -72.89 8.70 37.98
N GLY A 27 -73.83 8.39 37.07
CA GLY A 27 -73.79 8.74 35.64
C GLY A 27 -74.53 10.00 35.15
N GLU A 28 -74.72 11.02 35.98
CA GLU A 28 -75.23 12.32 35.52
C GLU A 28 -74.11 13.37 35.50
N LEU A 29 -73.98 14.11 34.40
CA LEU A 29 -72.98 15.16 34.26
C LEU A 29 -73.37 16.34 35.16
N SER A 30 -72.48 16.73 36.08
CA SER A 30 -72.73 17.90 36.92
C SER A 30 -72.78 19.18 36.09
N SER A 31 -73.77 20.05 36.38
CA SER A 31 -73.87 21.40 35.82
C SER A 31 -73.00 22.42 36.59
N GLU A 32 -72.44 22.03 37.73
CA GLU A 32 -71.56 22.88 38.53
C GLU A 32 -70.11 22.80 38.05
N GLN A 33 -69.55 23.94 37.66
CA GLN A 33 -68.17 24.04 37.18
C GLN A 33 -67.12 23.62 38.23
N GLY A 34 -67.39 23.81 39.53
CA GLY A 34 -66.47 23.44 40.61
C GLY A 34 -66.18 21.94 40.67
N VAL A 35 -67.18 21.10 40.40
CA VAL A 35 -67.04 19.62 40.37
C VAL A 35 -66.11 19.18 39.25
N TRP A 36 -66.18 19.84 38.09
CA TRP A 36 -65.25 19.60 36.98
C TRP A 36 -63.81 20.03 37.29
N GLY A 37 -63.63 21.10 38.08
CA GLY A 37 -62.33 21.50 38.61
C GLY A 37 -61.71 20.40 39.49
N THR A 38 -62.46 19.89 40.47
CA THR A 38 -61.98 18.82 41.37
C THR A 38 -61.72 17.51 40.63
N PHE A 39 -62.53 17.16 39.63
CA PHE A 39 -62.27 16.00 38.77
C PHE A 39 -61.00 16.19 37.92
N GLY A 40 -60.78 17.39 37.39
CA GLY A 40 -59.57 17.78 36.69
C GLY A 40 -58.32 17.68 37.57
N ASP A 41 -58.41 18.11 38.83
CA ASP A 41 -57.32 18.01 39.81
C ASP A 41 -56.98 16.56 40.16
N TYR A 42 -58.00 15.71 40.38
CA TYR A 42 -57.80 14.27 40.61
C TYR A 42 -57.16 13.58 39.39
N THR A 43 -57.71 13.83 38.19
CA THR A 43 -57.23 13.25 36.94
C THR A 43 -55.82 13.74 36.60
N GLY A 44 -55.55 15.04 36.78
CA GLY A 44 -54.24 15.65 36.61
C GLY A 44 -53.21 15.15 37.62
N GLY A 45 -53.63 14.92 38.87
CA GLY A 45 -52.79 14.33 39.93
C GLY A 45 -52.31 12.91 39.61
N ILE A 46 -53.10 12.13 38.85
CA ILE A 46 -52.72 10.78 38.39
C ILE A 46 -51.97 10.83 37.05
N LEU A 47 -52.44 11.65 36.11
CA LEU A 47 -51.85 11.79 34.78
C LEU A 47 -50.43 12.34 34.82
N ASN A 48 -50.15 13.37 35.63
CA ASN A 48 -48.84 14.02 35.63
C ASN A 48 -47.70 13.07 36.05
N PRO A 49 -47.78 12.33 37.17
CA PRO A 49 -46.78 11.32 37.51
C PRO A 49 -46.68 10.19 36.46
N LEU A 50 -47.80 9.76 35.89
CA LEU A 50 -47.83 8.70 34.87
C LEU A 50 -47.13 9.13 33.58
N LEU A 51 -47.43 10.33 33.08
CA LEU A 51 -46.80 10.92 31.90
C LEU A 51 -45.30 11.18 32.13
N ASN A 52 -44.92 11.66 33.32
CA ASN A 52 -43.53 11.83 33.69
C ASN A 52 -42.78 10.50 33.68
N PHE A 53 -43.37 9.43 34.22
CA PHE A 53 -42.78 8.09 34.19
C PHE A 53 -42.59 7.57 32.76
N ILE A 54 -43.60 7.70 31.90
CA ILE A 54 -43.50 7.31 30.48
C ILE A 54 -42.40 8.12 29.78
N THR A 55 -42.33 9.43 30.05
CA THR A 55 -41.31 10.31 29.46
C THR A 55 -39.91 9.87 29.86
N ILE A 56 -39.67 9.63 31.15
CA ILE A 56 -38.38 9.13 31.65
C ILE A 56 -38.05 7.76 31.02
N TYR A 57 -39.01 6.84 30.95
CA TYR A 57 -38.82 5.53 30.33
C TYR A 57 -38.42 5.65 28.85
N LEU A 58 -39.10 6.51 28.09
CA LEU A 58 -38.79 6.75 26.68
C LEU A 58 -37.41 7.40 26.52
N LEU A 59 -37.04 8.35 27.39
CA LEU A 59 -35.73 8.98 27.39
C LEU A 59 -34.62 7.95 27.66
N ILE A 60 -34.75 7.11 28.69
CA ILE A 60 -33.78 6.05 29.01
C ILE A 60 -33.62 5.09 27.82
N LYS A 61 -34.74 4.68 27.21
CA LYS A 61 -34.72 3.79 26.04
C LYS A 61 -34.06 4.44 24.82
N SER A 62 -34.36 5.72 24.56
CA SER A 62 -33.74 6.48 23.49
C SER A 62 -32.25 6.65 23.72
N PHE A 63 -31.84 6.99 24.95
CA PHE A 63 -30.43 7.13 25.32
C PHE A 63 -29.66 5.82 25.12
N SER A 64 -30.18 4.69 25.62
CA SER A 64 -29.55 3.38 25.40
C SER A 64 -29.49 2.99 23.92
N SER A 65 -30.49 3.37 23.11
CA SER A 65 -30.45 3.15 21.67
C SER A 65 -29.41 4.04 20.97
N GLN A 66 -29.23 5.26 21.43
CA GLN A 66 -28.22 6.20 20.92
C GLN A 66 -26.81 5.74 21.27
N GLU A 67 -26.59 5.28 22.50
CA GLU A 67 -25.32 4.71 22.96
C GLU A 67 -24.89 3.53 22.08
N LYS A 68 -25.78 2.58 21.82
CA LYS A 68 -25.49 1.44 20.92
C LYS A 68 -25.21 1.87 19.49
N ALA A 69 -25.95 2.86 18.98
CA ALA A 69 -25.71 3.38 17.64
C ALA A 69 -24.35 4.08 17.55
N LEU A 70 -23.93 4.77 18.61
CA LEU A 70 -22.62 5.41 18.69
C LEU A 70 -21.50 4.37 18.74
N GLU A 71 -21.61 3.34 19.57
CA GLU A 71 -20.64 2.23 19.63
C GLU A 71 -20.48 1.56 18.26
N GLN A 72 -21.59 1.28 17.56
CA GLN A 72 -21.56 0.71 16.21
C GLN A 72 -20.90 1.66 15.21
N ALA A 73 -21.22 2.95 15.26
CA ALA A 73 -20.62 3.95 14.37
C ALA A 73 -19.11 4.09 14.60
N ILE A 74 -18.65 4.03 15.86
CA ILE A 74 -17.22 4.02 16.19
C ILE A 74 -16.55 2.77 15.62
N GLY A 75 -17.12 1.58 15.84
CA GLY A 75 -16.58 0.33 15.30
C GLY A 75 -16.50 0.33 13.76
N GLN A 76 -17.53 0.83 13.08
CA GLN A 76 -17.51 0.99 11.62
C GLN A 76 -16.45 1.98 11.15
N ALA A 77 -16.26 3.09 11.88
CA ALA A 77 -15.24 4.09 11.55
C ALA A 77 -13.81 3.54 11.75
N GLU A 78 -13.58 2.73 12.77
CA GLU A 78 -12.29 2.06 12.99
C GLU A 78 -11.99 1.04 11.90
N GLN A 79 -12.98 0.20 11.54
CA GLN A 79 -12.84 -0.75 10.44
C GLN A 79 -12.57 -0.01 9.11
N ALA A 80 -13.35 1.02 8.79
CA ALA A 80 -13.16 1.80 7.58
C ALA A 80 -11.77 2.46 7.51
N LYS A 81 -11.20 2.90 8.64
CA LYS A 81 -9.82 3.41 8.70
C LYS A 81 -8.80 2.32 8.40
N SER A 82 -8.98 1.11 8.93
CA SER A 82 -8.12 -0.04 8.65
C SER A 82 -8.16 -0.42 7.18
N ASP A 83 -9.37 -0.57 6.62
CA ASP A 83 -9.58 -0.92 5.21
C ASP A 83 -8.95 0.12 4.27
N LEU A 84 -9.07 1.40 4.61
CA LEU A 84 -8.44 2.50 3.87
C LEU A 84 -6.91 2.43 3.92
N ALA A 85 -6.33 2.07 5.07
CA ALA A 85 -4.88 1.94 5.22
C ALA A 85 -4.34 0.79 4.36
N GLU A 86 -5.03 -0.35 4.36
CA GLU A 86 -4.70 -1.50 3.51
C GLU A 86 -4.86 -1.17 2.02
N ALA A 87 -5.94 -0.49 1.63
CA ALA A 87 -6.15 -0.04 0.25
C ALA A 87 -5.02 0.88 -0.22
N ARG A 88 -4.61 1.86 0.60
CA ARG A 88 -3.50 2.77 0.29
C ARG A 88 -2.16 2.05 0.20
N TYR A 89 -1.93 1.03 1.02
CA TYR A 89 -0.74 0.18 0.91
C TYR A 89 -0.72 -0.55 -0.44
N ASN A 90 -1.80 -1.24 -0.77
CA ASN A 90 -1.93 -1.99 -2.02
C ASN A 90 -1.84 -1.09 -3.27
N GLU A 91 -2.40 0.12 -3.21
CA GLU A 91 -2.30 1.10 -4.29
C GLU A 91 -0.86 1.56 -4.52
N ARG A 92 -0.12 1.87 -3.45
CA ARG A 92 1.31 2.23 -3.54
C ARG A 92 2.13 1.10 -4.13
N LEU A 93 1.88 -0.14 -3.71
CA LEU A 93 2.58 -1.30 -4.23
C LEU A 93 2.29 -1.49 -5.74
N ARG A 94 1.04 -1.38 -6.18
CA ARG A 94 0.67 -1.44 -7.60
C ARG A 94 1.28 -0.32 -8.44
N ALA A 95 1.33 0.91 -7.89
CA ALA A 95 1.96 2.03 -8.57
C ALA A 95 3.47 1.83 -8.75
N PHE A 96 4.12 1.27 -7.74
CA PHE A 96 5.51 0.83 -7.82
C PHE A 96 5.69 -0.29 -8.87
N GLU A 97 4.85 -1.34 -8.85
CA GLU A 97 4.93 -2.44 -9.84
C GLU A 97 4.77 -1.94 -11.28
N GLY A 98 3.83 -1.03 -11.51
CA GLY A 98 3.66 -0.38 -12.82
C GLY A 98 4.89 0.43 -13.24
N SER A 99 5.51 1.13 -12.29
CA SER A 99 6.77 1.86 -12.54
C SER A 99 7.92 0.88 -12.85
N LEU A 100 8.07 -0.18 -12.06
CA LEU A 100 9.09 -1.20 -12.26
C LEU A 100 8.97 -1.86 -13.64
N PHE A 101 7.74 -2.18 -14.08
CA PHE A 101 7.48 -2.73 -15.40
C PHE A 101 7.92 -1.76 -16.52
N ASN A 102 7.50 -0.49 -16.45
CA ASN A 102 7.87 0.52 -17.44
C ASN A 102 9.39 0.71 -17.55
N PHE A 103 10.07 0.82 -16.41
CA PHE A 103 11.54 0.97 -16.41
C PHE A 103 12.25 -0.31 -16.87
N SER A 104 11.69 -1.49 -16.60
CA SER A 104 12.25 -2.75 -17.09
C SER A 104 12.21 -2.82 -18.62
N GLU A 105 11.08 -2.43 -19.22
CA GLU A 105 10.96 -2.35 -20.68
C GLU A 105 11.91 -1.32 -21.29
N MET A 106 12.08 -0.16 -20.64
CA MET A 106 13.06 0.84 -21.07
C MET A 106 14.50 0.31 -20.98
N ALA A 107 14.88 -0.36 -19.90
CA ALA A 107 16.21 -0.94 -19.74
C ALA A 107 16.48 -2.07 -20.74
N LEU A 108 15.48 -2.91 -21.02
CA LEU A 108 15.57 -3.95 -22.04
C LEU A 108 15.67 -3.36 -23.45
N ALA A 109 14.96 -2.27 -23.75
CA ALA A 109 15.08 -1.58 -25.03
C ALA A 109 16.49 -1.00 -25.22
N GLU A 110 17.04 -0.34 -24.20
CA GLU A 110 18.40 0.19 -24.21
C GLU A 110 19.43 -0.92 -24.44
N TYR A 111 19.28 -2.05 -23.75
CA TYR A 111 20.11 -3.23 -23.94
C TYR A 111 20.04 -3.79 -25.36
N ARG A 112 18.85 -3.88 -25.94
CA ARG A 112 18.66 -4.36 -27.32
C ARG A 112 19.26 -3.42 -28.36
N SER A 113 19.35 -2.12 -28.06
CA SER A 113 19.99 -1.12 -28.92
C SER A 113 21.49 -1.00 -28.74
N LEU A 114 22.11 -1.72 -27.79
CA LEU A 114 23.55 -1.67 -27.55
C LEU A 114 24.31 -2.14 -28.80
N LYS A 115 25.24 -1.31 -29.28
CA LYS A 115 26.14 -1.66 -30.40
C LYS A 115 27.57 -1.25 -30.08
N LEU A 116 28.52 -2.16 -30.30
CA LEU A 116 29.95 -1.90 -30.14
C LEU A 116 30.70 -2.14 -31.43
N LYS A 117 31.70 -1.30 -31.71
CA LYS A 117 32.58 -1.43 -32.87
C LYS A 117 33.75 -2.38 -32.55
N VAL A 118 33.94 -3.42 -33.37
CA VAL A 118 34.89 -4.52 -33.08
C VAL A 118 36.27 -4.34 -33.75
N GLY A 119 36.42 -3.45 -34.73
CA GLY A 119 37.69 -3.29 -35.44
C GLY A 119 37.95 -1.88 -36.02
N PRO A 120 39.17 -1.63 -36.52
CA PRO A 120 39.56 -0.36 -37.13
C PRO A 120 38.93 -0.12 -38.52
N GLY A 121 38.31 -1.14 -39.12
CA GLY A 121 37.59 -1.05 -40.40
C GLY A 121 36.22 -0.37 -40.32
N LYS A 122 35.62 -0.09 -41.49
CA LYS A 122 34.25 0.42 -41.58
C LYS A 122 33.24 -0.72 -41.34
N GLU A 123 32.37 -0.53 -40.34
CA GLU A 123 31.05 -1.18 -40.17
C GLU A 123 30.95 -2.58 -39.56
N GLU A 124 31.98 -3.15 -38.92
CA GLU A 124 31.78 -4.33 -38.06
C GLU A 124 31.31 -3.92 -36.65
N PHE A 125 30.02 -4.06 -36.42
CA PHE A 125 29.38 -3.88 -35.12
C PHE A 125 28.89 -5.22 -34.57
N VAL A 126 29.03 -5.39 -33.26
CA VAL A 126 28.31 -6.43 -32.51
C VAL A 126 27.16 -5.77 -31.76
N GLU A 127 26.07 -6.50 -31.59
CA GLU A 127 24.84 -5.97 -30.99
C GLU A 127 24.48 -6.70 -29.70
N ALA A 128 23.85 -6.00 -28.75
CA ALA A 128 23.26 -6.51 -27.52
C ALA A 128 24.13 -7.54 -26.77
N GLY A 129 23.76 -8.83 -26.82
CA GLY A 129 24.47 -9.91 -26.12
C GLY A 129 25.89 -10.13 -26.62
N GLU A 130 26.14 -9.95 -27.92
CA GLU A 130 27.47 -10.10 -28.51
C GLU A 130 28.38 -8.92 -28.13
N SER A 131 27.81 -7.74 -27.90
CA SER A 131 28.54 -6.60 -27.32
C SER A 131 29.08 -6.92 -25.93
N VAL A 132 28.25 -7.51 -25.06
CA VAL A 132 28.67 -7.91 -23.71
C VAL A 132 29.78 -8.96 -23.78
N GLU A 133 29.63 -9.95 -24.68
CA GLU A 133 30.63 -10.99 -24.88
C GLU A 133 31.97 -10.42 -25.37
N PHE A 134 31.92 -9.45 -26.29
CA PHE A 134 33.10 -8.75 -26.78
C PHE A 134 33.84 -7.98 -25.66
N VAL A 135 33.11 -7.27 -24.79
CA VAL A 135 33.70 -6.56 -23.64
C VAL A 135 34.37 -7.56 -22.70
N SER A 136 33.65 -8.62 -22.33
CA SER A 136 34.15 -9.68 -21.44
C SER A 136 35.45 -10.27 -21.98
N ARG A 137 35.46 -10.65 -23.26
CA ARG A 137 36.65 -11.23 -23.90
C ARG A 137 37.81 -10.23 -23.98
N SER A 138 37.54 -8.97 -24.23
CA SER A 138 38.58 -7.93 -24.35
C SER A 138 39.31 -7.69 -23.03
N ILE A 139 38.59 -7.72 -21.91
CA ILE A 139 39.15 -7.53 -20.58
C ILE A 139 39.86 -8.82 -20.12
N THR A 140 39.20 -9.98 -20.26
CA THR A 140 39.68 -11.26 -19.70
C THR A 140 40.79 -11.96 -20.50
N GLN A 141 41.13 -11.47 -21.70
CA GLN A 141 42.15 -12.09 -22.56
C GLN A 141 43.57 -12.08 -21.97
N LYS A 142 43.87 -11.14 -21.06
CA LYS A 142 45.18 -10.96 -20.45
C LYS A 142 45.00 -10.55 -19.01
N GLU A 143 45.92 -10.98 -18.15
CA GLU A 143 46.02 -10.42 -16.80
C GLU A 143 46.40 -8.94 -16.88
N ARG A 144 45.79 -8.14 -16.00
CA ARG A 144 45.90 -6.66 -15.99
C ARG A 144 45.77 -6.14 -14.57
N SER A 145 46.25 -4.93 -14.30
CA SER A 145 45.92 -4.27 -13.04
C SER A 145 44.46 -3.81 -13.03
N PHE A 146 43.94 -3.49 -11.85
CA PHE A 146 42.60 -2.90 -11.71
C PHE A 146 42.47 -1.59 -12.49
N GLU A 147 43.50 -0.75 -12.46
CA GLU A 147 43.56 0.52 -13.19
C GLU A 147 43.52 0.30 -14.70
N GLU A 148 44.30 -0.63 -15.23
CA GLU A 148 44.30 -0.97 -16.66
C GLU A 148 42.95 -1.55 -17.12
N ALA A 149 42.25 -2.29 -16.26
CA ALA A 149 40.91 -2.80 -16.54
C ALA A 149 39.87 -1.67 -16.57
N CYS A 150 39.98 -0.71 -15.63
CA CYS A 150 39.15 0.49 -15.58
C CYS A 150 39.37 1.39 -16.80
N GLU A 151 40.62 1.61 -17.20
CA GLU A 151 40.94 2.36 -18.42
C GLU A 151 40.32 1.68 -19.65
N LEU A 152 40.46 0.35 -19.78
CA LEU A 152 39.90 -0.37 -20.92
C LEU A 152 38.37 -0.29 -20.99
N ILE A 153 37.65 -0.47 -19.88
CA ILE A 153 36.18 -0.42 -19.93
C ILE A 153 35.69 0.99 -20.31
N ASN A 154 36.36 2.03 -19.81
CA ASN A 154 36.04 3.42 -20.13
C ASN A 154 36.37 3.73 -21.60
N GLU A 155 37.51 3.26 -22.11
CA GLU A 155 37.83 3.40 -23.54
C GLU A 155 36.83 2.69 -24.45
N LEU A 156 36.37 1.49 -24.06
CA LEU A 156 35.37 0.74 -24.82
C LEU A 156 34.02 1.48 -24.81
N ASP A 157 33.65 2.06 -23.67
CA ASP A 157 32.43 2.85 -23.54
C ASP A 157 32.51 4.17 -24.34
N ASP A 158 33.66 4.87 -24.31
CA ASP A 158 33.90 6.09 -25.08
C ASP A 158 33.80 5.83 -26.60
N ARG A 159 34.37 4.71 -27.07
CA ARG A 159 34.23 4.27 -28.48
C ARG A 159 32.78 3.96 -28.86
N ALA A 160 31.96 3.62 -27.87
CA ALA A 160 30.54 3.35 -28.02
C ALA A 160 29.66 4.57 -27.66
N HIS A 161 30.26 5.75 -27.52
CA HIS A 161 29.55 6.98 -27.15
C HIS A 161 28.73 6.85 -25.84
N GLY A 162 29.26 6.14 -24.85
CA GLY A 162 28.62 5.97 -23.54
C GLY A 162 27.53 4.88 -23.50
N SER A 163 27.42 4.04 -24.53
CA SER A 163 26.34 3.05 -24.63
C SER A 163 26.43 1.94 -23.57
N LEU A 164 27.62 1.53 -23.13
CA LEU A 164 27.77 0.53 -22.07
C LEU A 164 27.32 1.11 -20.74
N TYR A 165 27.80 2.31 -20.42
CA TYR A 165 27.37 3.02 -19.23
C TYR A 165 25.85 3.27 -19.25
N SER A 166 25.27 3.62 -20.40
CA SER A 166 23.83 3.86 -20.53
C SER A 166 23.01 2.60 -20.19
N VAL A 167 23.42 1.43 -20.69
CA VAL A 167 22.77 0.16 -20.38
C VAL A 167 22.93 -0.20 -18.90
N VAL A 168 24.14 -0.09 -18.34
CA VAL A 168 24.37 -0.36 -16.91
C VAL A 168 23.53 0.56 -16.04
N LYS A 169 23.52 1.86 -16.35
CA LYS A 169 22.70 2.86 -15.68
C LYS A 169 21.22 2.53 -15.74
N ALA A 170 20.70 2.08 -16.90
CA ALA A 170 19.30 1.73 -17.05
C ALA A 170 18.89 0.56 -16.14
N PHE A 171 19.74 -0.46 -16.01
CA PHE A 171 19.48 -1.57 -15.08
C PHE A 171 19.71 -1.19 -13.62
N CYS A 172 20.72 -0.38 -13.30
CA CYS A 172 20.90 0.16 -11.95
C CYS A 172 19.71 1.04 -11.51
N ALA A 173 19.03 1.71 -12.46
CA ALA A 173 17.82 2.46 -12.17
C ALA A 173 16.66 1.58 -11.67
N LEU A 174 16.60 0.30 -12.07
CA LEU A 174 15.62 -0.65 -11.52
C LEU A 174 15.83 -0.83 -10.01
N PHE A 175 17.08 -1.05 -9.60
CA PHE A 175 17.45 -1.16 -8.18
C PHE A 175 17.18 0.14 -7.44
N LYS A 176 17.47 1.30 -8.04
CA LYS A 176 17.11 2.59 -7.48
C LYS A 176 15.60 2.72 -7.23
N ILE A 177 14.77 2.29 -8.18
CA ILE A 177 13.31 2.33 -8.04
C ILE A 177 12.83 1.39 -6.93
N VAL A 178 13.42 0.21 -6.81
CA VAL A 178 13.14 -0.67 -5.66
C VAL A 178 13.48 0.06 -4.36
N LYS A 179 14.68 0.66 -4.26
CA LYS A 179 15.10 1.37 -3.06
C LYS A 179 14.19 2.55 -2.71
N ASP A 180 13.83 3.37 -3.70
CA ASP A 180 13.16 4.66 -3.47
C ASP A 180 11.63 4.53 -3.35
N LEU A 181 11.00 3.57 -4.05
CA LEU A 181 9.54 3.49 -4.18
C LEU A 181 8.91 2.22 -3.58
N CYS A 182 9.67 1.13 -3.43
CA CYS A 182 9.15 -0.10 -2.84
C CYS A 182 9.12 0.03 -1.31
N PRO A 183 8.07 -0.46 -0.62
CA PRO A 183 8.11 -0.63 0.83
C PRO A 183 9.31 -1.50 1.27
N GLU A 184 10.02 -1.09 2.32
CA GLU A 184 11.25 -1.77 2.78
C GLU A 184 11.05 -3.26 3.06
N GLU A 185 9.88 -3.64 3.59
CA GLU A 185 9.48 -5.02 3.88
C GLU A 185 9.47 -5.92 2.62
N GLU A 186 9.25 -5.33 1.44
CA GLU A 186 9.15 -6.03 0.16
C GLU A 186 10.46 -5.94 -0.66
N HIS A 187 11.48 -5.19 -0.19
CA HIS A 187 12.73 -4.97 -0.95
C HIS A 187 13.39 -6.28 -1.37
N SER A 188 13.56 -7.22 -0.42
CA SER A 188 14.19 -8.52 -0.70
C SER A 188 13.48 -9.25 -1.84
N ARG A 189 12.14 -9.30 -1.80
CA ARG A 189 11.33 -9.99 -2.80
C ARG A 189 11.47 -9.36 -4.19
N TYR A 190 11.46 -8.03 -4.29
CA TYR A 190 11.60 -7.37 -5.59
C TYR A 190 13.02 -7.39 -6.11
N VAL A 191 14.04 -7.39 -5.25
CA VAL A 191 15.44 -7.63 -5.67
C VAL A 191 15.60 -9.03 -6.26
N ASP A 192 14.98 -10.05 -5.65
CA ASP A 192 14.93 -11.41 -6.22
C ASP A 192 14.26 -11.42 -7.59
N MET A 193 13.10 -10.78 -7.70
CA MET A 193 12.34 -10.70 -8.94
C MET A 193 13.12 -10.00 -10.06
N VAL A 194 13.71 -8.82 -9.77
CA VAL A 194 14.57 -8.10 -10.72
C VAL A 194 15.70 -9.02 -11.16
N THR A 195 16.42 -9.65 -10.21
CA THR A 195 17.51 -10.58 -10.54
C THR A 195 17.06 -11.70 -11.49
N ILE A 196 15.91 -12.33 -11.24
CA ILE A 196 15.39 -13.41 -12.09
C ILE A 196 15.00 -12.89 -13.48
N MET A 197 14.47 -11.67 -13.58
CA MET A 197 14.04 -11.08 -14.85
C MET A 197 15.20 -10.59 -15.72
N LEU A 198 16.35 -10.27 -15.14
CA LEU A 198 17.50 -9.79 -15.90
C LEU A 198 18.06 -10.88 -16.83
N PRO A 199 18.32 -10.58 -18.11
CA PRO A 199 19.01 -11.51 -18.99
C PRO A 199 20.40 -11.89 -18.44
N VAL A 200 20.85 -13.12 -18.70
CA VAL A 200 22.17 -13.60 -18.23
C VAL A 200 23.32 -12.68 -18.70
N LYS A 201 23.25 -12.15 -19.92
CA LYS A 201 24.24 -11.20 -20.43
C LYS A 201 24.21 -9.86 -19.68
N VAL A 202 23.07 -9.44 -19.14
CA VAL A 202 23.00 -8.24 -18.30
C VAL A 202 23.64 -8.49 -16.94
N HIS A 203 23.48 -9.69 -16.37
CA HIS A 203 24.22 -10.07 -15.16
C HIS A 203 25.74 -10.00 -15.37
N HIS A 204 26.23 -10.47 -16.52
CA HIS A 204 27.65 -10.38 -16.87
C HIS A 204 28.08 -8.91 -17.02
N LEU A 205 27.27 -8.08 -17.67
CA LEU A 205 27.58 -6.66 -17.84
C LEU A 205 27.67 -5.93 -16.49
N LEU A 206 26.69 -6.14 -15.60
CA LEU A 206 26.71 -5.56 -14.26
C LEU A 206 27.86 -6.10 -13.41
N GLY A 207 28.16 -7.40 -13.52
CA GLY A 207 29.30 -8.02 -12.84
C GLY A 207 30.65 -7.48 -13.33
N MET A 208 30.81 -7.26 -14.63
CA MET A 208 32.00 -6.62 -15.20
C MET A 208 32.12 -5.17 -14.76
N ALA A 209 31.02 -4.41 -14.76
CA ALA A 209 31.02 -3.05 -14.26
C ALA A 209 31.42 -2.99 -12.77
N GLU A 210 30.95 -3.93 -11.94
CA GLU A 210 31.35 -4.05 -10.54
C GLU A 210 32.81 -4.51 -10.33
N ALA A 211 33.36 -5.27 -11.28
CA ALA A 211 34.72 -5.77 -11.21
C ALA A 211 35.76 -4.78 -11.75
N TYR A 212 35.39 -3.99 -12.76
CA TYR A 212 36.32 -3.25 -13.62
C TYR A 212 35.95 -1.79 -13.83
N SER A 213 35.05 -1.21 -13.04
CA SER A 213 34.72 0.22 -13.13
C SER A 213 34.54 0.86 -11.75
N GLU A 214 34.64 2.18 -11.71
CA GLU A 214 34.33 3.00 -10.54
C GLU A 214 32.99 3.75 -10.68
N TRP A 215 32.08 3.21 -11.49
CA TRP A 215 30.81 3.90 -11.77
C TRP A 215 29.92 3.96 -10.54
N ALA A 216 29.72 5.17 -10.02
CA ALA A 216 28.95 5.42 -8.79
C ALA A 216 27.50 4.89 -8.83
N ILE A 217 26.92 4.69 -10.02
CA ILE A 217 25.56 4.16 -10.20
C ILE A 217 25.39 2.71 -9.68
N LEU A 218 26.51 1.99 -9.53
CA LEU A 218 26.53 0.62 -8.98
C LEU A 218 26.22 0.59 -7.47
N SER A 219 26.15 1.74 -6.78
CA SER A 219 25.78 1.79 -5.37
C SER A 219 24.39 1.20 -5.10
N TYR A 220 23.42 1.43 -5.99
CA TYR A 220 22.04 0.94 -5.80
C TYR A 220 21.93 -0.59 -5.74
N PRO A 221 22.42 -1.36 -6.74
CA PRO A 221 22.44 -2.81 -6.63
C PRO A 221 23.32 -3.32 -5.48
N ARG A 222 24.41 -2.62 -5.14
CA ARG A 222 25.30 -3.02 -4.03
C ARG A 222 24.61 -2.91 -2.67
N GLU A 223 23.95 -1.79 -2.41
CA GLU A 223 23.20 -1.56 -1.16
C GLU A 223 22.01 -2.52 -1.00
N LEU A 224 21.37 -2.89 -2.11
CA LEU A 224 20.28 -3.86 -2.13
C LEU A 224 20.75 -5.33 -2.12
N GLY A 225 22.06 -5.58 -2.01
CA GLY A 225 22.61 -6.93 -1.88
C GLY A 225 22.60 -7.76 -3.17
N PHE A 226 22.44 -7.15 -4.35
CA PHE A 226 22.44 -7.86 -5.62
C PHE A 226 23.76 -8.61 -5.88
N PHE A 227 24.90 -7.97 -5.61
CA PHE A 227 26.23 -8.56 -5.80
C PHE A 227 26.60 -9.60 -4.74
N GLU A 228 25.83 -9.71 -3.65
CA GLU A 228 26.02 -10.72 -2.60
C GLU A 228 25.26 -12.03 -2.88
N LYS A 229 24.37 -12.02 -3.89
CA LYS A 229 23.70 -13.25 -4.35
C LYS A 229 24.74 -14.22 -4.88
N GLU A 230 24.69 -15.48 -4.43
CA GLU A 230 25.73 -16.49 -4.64
C GLU A 230 26.19 -16.62 -6.11
N SER A 231 25.26 -16.69 -7.05
CA SER A 231 25.58 -16.77 -8.49
C SER A 231 26.28 -15.53 -9.03
N ILE A 232 25.86 -14.33 -8.59
CA ILE A 232 26.42 -13.05 -9.04
C ILE A 232 27.77 -12.81 -8.37
N LYS A 233 27.87 -13.11 -7.07
CA LYS A 233 29.10 -13.03 -6.30
C LYS A 233 30.21 -13.88 -6.91
N ASN A 234 29.90 -15.14 -7.21
CA ASN A 234 30.86 -16.05 -7.85
C ASN A 234 31.31 -15.55 -9.23
N MET A 235 30.39 -14.96 -10.00
CA MET A 235 30.70 -14.35 -11.29
C MET A 235 31.63 -13.13 -11.13
N VAL A 236 31.38 -12.24 -10.18
CA VAL A 236 32.25 -11.08 -9.90
C VAL A 236 33.63 -11.54 -9.42
N ILE A 237 33.70 -12.57 -8.58
CA ILE A 237 34.98 -13.17 -8.15
C ILE A 237 35.76 -13.72 -9.35
N GLN A 238 35.09 -14.40 -10.27
CA GLN A 238 35.71 -14.91 -11.49
C GLN A 238 36.23 -13.78 -12.40
N PHE A 239 35.52 -12.66 -12.50
CA PHE A 239 36.03 -11.50 -13.22
C PHE A 239 37.27 -10.91 -12.53
N ARG A 240 37.22 -10.74 -11.21
CA ARG A 240 38.35 -10.21 -10.43
C ARG A 240 39.57 -11.15 -10.42
N SER A 241 39.42 -12.45 -10.72
CA SER A 241 40.57 -13.37 -10.77
C SER A 241 41.53 -13.13 -11.93
N VAL A 242 41.16 -12.28 -12.90
CA VAL A 242 42.04 -11.87 -14.01
C VAL A 242 42.84 -10.60 -13.65
N LEU A 243 42.56 -9.99 -12.50
CA LEU A 243 43.33 -8.86 -11.99
C LEU A 243 44.59 -9.36 -11.28
N ASN A 244 45.72 -8.70 -11.52
CA ASN A 244 47.02 -9.01 -10.89
C ASN A 244 47.25 -8.24 -9.58
#